data_AF-A0A7V4M047-F1
#
_entry.id   AF-A0A7V4M047-F1
#
_cell.length_a   1.000
_cell.length_b   1.000
_cell.length_c   1.000
_cell.angle_alpha   90.00
_cell.angle_beta   90.00
_cell.angle_gamma   90.00
#
_symmetry.space_group_name_H-M   'P 1'
#
loop_
_entity.id
_entity.type
_entity.pdbx_description
1 polymer ?
#
loop_
_entity_poly.entity_id
_entity_poly.type
_entity_poly.pdbx_seq_one_letter_code
_entity_poly.pdbx_strand_id
1 'polypeptide(L)'
;MNRFATGIAFILVALMPYVAMVFRGGGGADTEAESGEPIFVLSPHRREVRLEYSRGFREWLRRVKGRDGRIVWLDAGGTSKILKDLESRFAVRPDNPGVDLLFGGGVAPYLTACERGWLEPVHLPEDALAGIPETCAGTPVYDPQMRWFGVALSGFGILYSRPLVRRLGLPPPQDWEDLARPEYFSWVGSGDPRSSGSVHMCYEILFQA
;
A
#
# COMPACT_ATOMS: atom_id res chain seq x y z
N MET A 1 18.23 42.62 36.77
CA MET A 1 18.14 41.96 35.45
C MET A 1 17.17 42.77 34.60
N ASN A 2 17.65 43.40 33.53
CA ASN A 2 16.96 44.52 32.87
C ASN A 2 15.76 44.00 32.07
N ARG A 3 14.51 44.37 32.44
CA ARG A 3 13.26 43.83 31.83
C ARG A 3 13.22 44.03 30.30
N PHE A 4 13.90 45.07 29.81
CA PHE A 4 14.12 45.32 28.39
C PHE A 4 14.99 44.25 27.71
N ALA A 5 16.09 43.83 28.36
CA ALA A 5 16.96 42.78 27.84
C ALA A 5 16.24 41.42 27.78
N THR A 6 15.38 41.13 28.77
CA THR A 6 14.54 39.93 28.76
C THR A 6 13.49 39.95 27.65
N GLY A 7 12.89 41.11 27.38
CA GLY A 7 11.93 41.28 26.29
C GLY A 7 12.57 41.10 24.90
N ILE A 8 13.77 41.65 24.69
CA ILE A 8 14.53 41.47 23.45
C ILE A 8 14.91 40.00 23.25
N ALA A 9 15.37 39.32 24.31
CA ALA A 9 15.69 37.89 24.25
C ALA A 9 14.45 37.04 23.88
N PHE A 10 13.28 37.38 24.41
CA PHE A 10 12.04 36.66 24.10
C PHE A 10 11.61 36.84 22.64
N ILE A 11 11.72 38.06 22.09
CA ILE A 11 11.41 38.34 20.69
C ILE A 11 12.39 37.60 19.76
N LEU A 12 13.67 37.56 20.09
CA LEU A 12 14.68 36.83 19.31
C LEU A 12 14.41 35.32 19.29
N VAL A 13 14.04 34.72 20.42
CA VAL A 13 13.66 33.30 20.50
C VAL A 13 12.37 33.02 19.74
N ALA A 14 11.36 33.91 19.84
CA ALA A 14 10.09 33.77 19.14
C ALA A 14 10.22 33.91 17.61
N LEU A 15 11.17 34.72 17.14
CA LEU A 15 11.48 34.90 15.72
C LEU A 15 12.40 33.80 15.16
N MET A 16 13.11 33.07 16.02
CA MET A 16 14.01 31.99 15.61
C MET A 16 13.36 30.93 14.70
N PRO A 17 12.13 30.43 14.94
CA PRO A 17 11.47 29.50 14.01
C PRO A 17 11.09 30.15 12.66
N TYR A 18 10.82 31.45 12.62
CA TYR A 18 10.54 32.18 11.37
C TYR A 18 11.81 32.43 10.56
N VAL A 19 12.90 32.79 11.23
CA VAL A 19 14.22 32.89 10.63
C VAL A 19 14.66 31.53 10.10
N ALA A 20 14.48 30.46 10.89
CA ALA A 20 14.71 29.09 10.44
C ALA A 20 13.79 28.71 9.26
N MET A 21 12.53 29.15 9.20
CA MET A 21 11.64 28.91 8.07
C MET A 21 12.10 29.64 6.80
N VAL A 22 12.60 30.87 6.91
CA VAL A 22 13.16 31.63 5.77
C VAL A 22 14.47 31.02 5.27
N PHE A 23 15.34 30.55 6.18
CA PHE A 23 16.59 29.87 5.80
C PHE A 23 16.37 28.41 5.36
N ARG A 24 15.30 27.75 5.81
CA ARG A 24 14.88 26.40 5.38
C ARG A 24 14.04 26.44 4.10
N GLY A 25 13.55 27.61 3.70
CA GLY A 25 12.93 27.89 2.40
C GLY A 25 13.91 27.87 1.21
N GLY A 26 15.20 27.68 1.47
CA GLY A 26 16.23 27.37 0.47
C GLY A 26 16.91 26.00 0.70
N GLY A 27 16.36 25.18 1.59
CA GLY A 27 16.72 23.77 1.66
C GLY A 27 16.04 23.07 0.50
N GLY A 28 16.71 23.05 -0.65
CA GLY A 28 16.34 22.21 -1.77
C GLY A 28 16.09 20.81 -1.23
N ALA A 29 14.82 20.46 -1.07
CA ALA A 29 14.39 19.09 -1.00
C ALA A 29 14.82 18.52 -2.34
N ASP A 30 15.96 17.83 -2.33
CA ASP A 30 16.57 17.06 -3.41
C ASP A 30 15.82 17.19 -4.72
N THR A 31 15.98 18.36 -5.35
CA THR A 31 15.56 18.59 -6.73
C THR A 31 16.73 18.17 -7.59
N GLU A 32 17.21 16.94 -7.41
CA GLU A 32 17.58 16.18 -8.59
C GLU A 32 16.30 16.14 -9.41
N ALA A 33 16.22 17.00 -10.42
CA ALA A 33 15.12 17.04 -11.36
C ALA A 33 14.69 15.59 -11.63
N GLU A 34 13.48 15.21 -11.21
CA GLU A 34 13.02 13.82 -11.17
C GLU A 34 13.12 13.22 -12.57
N SER A 35 14.28 12.65 -12.90
CA SER A 35 14.61 12.23 -14.24
C SER A 35 14.00 10.87 -14.53
N GLY A 36 13.67 10.67 -15.80
CA GLY A 36 12.98 9.48 -16.27
C GLY A 36 11.48 9.68 -16.48
N GLU A 37 10.95 8.93 -17.43
CA GLU A 37 9.53 8.95 -17.80
C GLU A 37 8.67 8.48 -16.60
N PRO A 38 7.64 9.25 -16.20
CA PRO A 38 6.77 8.89 -15.10
C PRO A 38 5.74 7.82 -15.52
N ILE A 39 5.52 6.84 -14.65
CA ILE A 39 4.36 5.95 -14.70
C ILE A 39 3.51 6.17 -13.45
N PHE A 40 2.22 6.48 -13.62
CA PHE A 40 1.28 6.77 -12.55
C PHE A 40 0.62 5.49 -12.06
N VAL A 41 0.96 5.08 -10.84
CA VAL A 41 0.47 3.82 -10.24
C VAL A 41 -0.46 4.14 -9.08
N LEU A 42 -1.73 3.75 -9.21
CA LEU A 42 -2.72 3.85 -8.13
C LEU A 42 -2.60 2.65 -7.21
N SER A 43 -2.30 2.90 -5.94
CA SER A 43 -1.97 1.83 -5.00
C SER A 43 -2.34 2.16 -3.54
N PRO A 44 -2.81 1.17 -2.76
CA PRO A 44 -3.03 1.32 -1.32
C PRO A 44 -1.80 0.89 -0.50
N HIS A 45 -0.68 0.52 -1.14
CA HIS A 45 0.49 0.01 -0.44
C HIS A 45 1.14 1.09 0.45
N ARG A 46 1.60 0.66 1.64
CA ARG A 46 2.38 1.50 2.54
C ARG A 46 3.65 2.02 1.87
N ARG A 47 4.18 3.12 2.41
CA ARG A 47 5.35 3.82 1.86
C ARG A 47 6.55 2.91 1.65
N GLU A 48 6.80 1.97 2.57
CA GLU A 48 7.96 1.07 2.51
C GLU A 48 7.92 0.19 1.26
N VAL A 49 6.76 -0.39 0.96
CA VAL A 49 6.56 -1.21 -0.26
C VAL A 49 6.75 -0.33 -1.50
N ARG A 50 6.13 0.85 -1.52
CA ARG A 50 6.26 1.81 -2.63
C ARG A 50 7.72 2.19 -2.92
N LEU A 51 8.52 2.42 -1.88
CA LEU A 51 9.93 2.74 -2.02
C LEU A 51 10.75 1.59 -2.61
N GLU A 52 10.56 0.37 -2.11
CA GLU A 52 11.26 -0.80 -2.63
C GLU A 52 10.90 -1.09 -4.09
N TYR A 53 9.62 -1.00 -4.46
CA TYR A 53 9.19 -1.13 -5.85
C TYR A 53 9.72 -0.01 -6.74
N SER A 54 9.71 1.26 -6.28
CA SER A 54 10.29 2.38 -7.03
C SER A 54 11.79 2.16 -7.31
N ARG A 55 12.54 1.73 -6.29
CA ARG A 55 13.97 1.44 -6.42
C ARG A 55 14.20 0.28 -7.39
N GLY A 56 13.53 -0.85 -7.17
CA GLY A 56 13.68 -2.05 -7.99
C GLY A 56 13.28 -1.82 -9.45
N PHE A 57 12.17 -1.11 -9.70
CA PHE A 57 11.74 -0.75 -11.05
C PHE A 57 12.77 0.10 -11.78
N ARG A 58 13.26 1.17 -11.15
CA ARG A 58 14.26 2.06 -11.75
C ARG A 58 15.56 1.33 -12.05
N GLU A 59 16.05 0.51 -11.11
CA GLU A 59 17.26 -0.30 -11.29
C GLU A 59 17.09 -1.30 -12.44
N TRP A 60 15.97 -2.03 -12.45
CA TRP A 60 15.64 -2.99 -13.51
C TRP A 60 15.52 -2.30 -14.87
N LEU A 61 14.84 -1.17 -14.96
CA LEU A 61 14.61 -0.46 -16.22
C LEU A 61 15.92 0.05 -16.82
N ARG A 62 16.81 0.60 -16.00
CA ARG A 62 18.15 1.03 -16.43
C ARG A 62 18.97 -0.16 -16.92
N ARG A 63 19.00 -1.26 -16.16
CA ARG A 63 19.81 -2.45 -16.49
C ARG A 63 19.30 -3.19 -17.72
N VAL A 64 17.99 -3.35 -17.87
CA VAL A 64 17.38 -4.23 -18.87
C VAL A 64 16.94 -3.47 -20.12
N LYS A 65 16.49 -2.23 -19.98
CA LYS A 65 15.96 -1.42 -21.09
C LYS A 65 16.85 -0.23 -21.45
N GLY A 66 17.91 0.05 -20.68
CA GLY A 66 18.81 1.18 -20.94
C GLY A 66 18.13 2.54 -20.84
N ARG A 67 16.97 2.62 -20.17
CA ARG A 67 16.16 3.85 -20.02
C ARG A 67 15.95 4.17 -18.55
N ASP A 68 15.77 5.45 -18.26
CA ASP A 68 15.40 5.91 -16.93
C ASP A 68 13.89 6.12 -16.83
N GLY A 69 13.34 5.81 -15.67
CA GLY A 69 11.91 5.86 -15.41
C GLY A 69 11.64 5.89 -13.92
N ARG A 70 10.45 6.33 -13.56
CA ARG A 70 10.05 6.47 -12.15
C ARG A 70 8.57 6.17 -11.97
N ILE A 71 8.24 5.58 -10.83
CA ILE A 71 6.86 5.38 -10.41
C ILE A 71 6.39 6.61 -9.65
N VAL A 72 5.30 7.22 -10.12
CA VAL A 72 4.53 8.22 -9.40
C VAL A 72 3.38 7.52 -8.71
N TRP A 73 3.44 7.43 -7.38
CA TRP A 73 2.44 6.74 -6.59
C TRP A 73 1.24 7.64 -6.30
N LEU A 74 0.07 7.23 -6.75
CA LEU A 74 -1.21 7.82 -6.38
C LEU A 74 -1.73 7.04 -5.17
N ASP A 75 -1.72 7.70 -4.01
CA ASP A 75 -2.09 7.06 -2.75
C ASP A 75 -3.61 6.98 -2.61
N ALA A 76 -4.16 5.77 -2.71
CA ALA A 76 -5.59 5.53 -2.49
C ALA A 76 -5.97 5.57 -1.00
N GLY A 77 -4.99 5.62 -0.09
CA GLY A 77 -5.15 5.54 1.36
C GLY A 77 -5.44 4.13 1.89
N GLY A 78 -6.25 3.33 1.18
CA GLY A 78 -6.54 1.95 1.58
C GLY A 78 -7.29 1.16 0.51
N THR A 79 -7.28 -0.16 0.66
CA THR A 79 -7.86 -1.10 -0.31
C THR A 79 -9.31 -0.76 -0.69
N SER A 80 -10.18 -0.50 0.30
CA SER A 80 -11.60 -0.20 0.06
C SER A 80 -11.85 1.15 -0.62
N LYS A 81 -10.80 1.98 -0.78
CA LYS A 81 -10.88 3.30 -1.43
C LYS A 81 -10.35 3.30 -2.85
N ILE A 82 -9.59 2.28 -3.27
CA ILE A 82 -9.00 2.24 -4.62
C ILE A 82 -10.08 2.28 -5.70
N LEU A 83 -11.16 1.52 -5.52
CA LEU A 83 -12.26 1.47 -6.47
C LEU A 83 -12.98 2.83 -6.56
N LYS A 84 -13.24 3.48 -5.42
CA LYS A 84 -13.89 4.79 -5.38
C LYS A 84 -13.03 5.89 -6.00
N ASP A 85 -11.71 5.84 -5.78
CA ASP A 85 -10.77 6.76 -6.40
C ASP A 85 -10.76 6.58 -7.92
N LEU A 86 -10.75 5.33 -8.38
CA LEU A 86 -10.82 4.99 -9.80
C LEU A 86 -12.15 5.42 -10.44
N GLU A 87 -13.28 5.14 -9.80
CA GLU A 87 -14.63 5.59 -10.21
C GLU A 87 -14.68 7.11 -10.37
N SER A 88 -14.17 7.84 -9.38
CA SER A 88 -14.12 9.31 -9.41
C SER A 88 -13.29 9.82 -10.59
N ARG A 89 -12.14 9.20 -10.87
CA ARG A 89 -11.28 9.60 -12.00
C ARG A 89 -11.94 9.38 -13.35
N PHE A 90 -12.55 8.21 -13.57
CA PHE A 90 -13.27 7.93 -14.82
C PHE A 90 -14.53 8.80 -14.97
N ALA A 91 -15.19 9.18 -13.89
CA ALA A 91 -16.31 10.11 -13.95
C ALA A 91 -15.89 11.52 -14.43
N VAL A 92 -14.67 11.96 -14.10
CA VAL A 92 -14.14 13.27 -14.50
C VAL A 92 -13.43 13.22 -15.86
N ARG A 93 -12.68 12.14 -16.13
CA ARG A 93 -11.91 11.93 -17.37
C ARG A 93 -12.13 10.50 -17.89
N PRO A 94 -13.21 10.28 -18.66
CA PRO A 94 -13.60 8.94 -19.14
C PRO A 94 -12.51 8.23 -19.96
N ASP A 95 -11.77 8.98 -20.78
CA ASP A 95 -10.75 8.41 -21.68
C ASP A 95 -9.35 8.36 -21.05
N ASN A 96 -9.12 9.10 -19.97
CA ASN A 96 -7.81 9.20 -19.33
C ASN A 96 -7.93 9.52 -17.83
N PRO A 97 -8.08 8.49 -16.97
CA PRO A 97 -8.22 8.69 -15.52
C PRO A 97 -6.94 9.26 -14.87
N GLY A 98 -5.83 9.37 -15.61
CA GLY A 98 -4.52 9.76 -15.10
C GLY A 98 -3.90 8.67 -14.22
N VAL A 99 -4.18 7.41 -14.54
CA VAL A 99 -3.65 6.21 -13.89
C VAL A 99 -3.22 5.25 -14.99
N ASP A 100 -1.96 4.83 -14.96
CA ASP A 100 -1.42 3.88 -15.95
C ASP A 100 -1.51 2.43 -15.45
N LEU A 101 -1.43 2.23 -14.13
CA LEU A 101 -1.46 0.90 -13.51
C LEU A 101 -2.20 0.91 -12.16
N LEU A 102 -3.07 -0.07 -11.95
CA LEU A 102 -3.58 -0.42 -10.64
C LEU A 102 -2.65 -1.43 -9.99
N PHE A 103 -2.29 -1.23 -8.71
CA PHE A 103 -1.44 -2.18 -8.02
C PHE A 103 -1.83 -2.39 -6.55
N GLY A 104 -2.22 -3.62 -6.22
CA GLY A 104 -2.70 -4.02 -4.89
C GLY A 104 -4.21 -3.84 -4.75
N GLY A 105 -4.72 -3.92 -3.52
CA GLY A 105 -6.14 -3.71 -3.25
C GLY A 105 -7.04 -4.96 -3.37
N GLY A 106 -6.46 -6.17 -3.40
CA GLY A 106 -7.23 -7.41 -3.55
C GLY A 106 -7.88 -7.55 -4.93
N VAL A 107 -8.66 -8.60 -5.14
CA VAL A 107 -9.21 -8.95 -6.47
C VAL A 107 -10.47 -8.11 -6.82
N ALA A 108 -11.31 -7.79 -5.84
CA ALA A 108 -12.62 -7.16 -6.07
C ALA A 108 -12.58 -5.87 -6.92
N PRO A 109 -11.67 -4.90 -6.71
CA PRO A 109 -11.60 -3.70 -7.55
C PRO A 109 -11.31 -4.01 -9.03
N TYR A 110 -10.54 -5.05 -9.32
CA TYR A 110 -10.20 -5.44 -10.68
C TYR A 110 -11.38 -6.09 -11.40
N LEU A 111 -12.20 -6.87 -10.70
CA LEU A 111 -13.43 -7.45 -11.25
C LEU A 111 -14.40 -6.35 -11.68
N THR A 112 -14.64 -5.37 -10.80
CA THR A 112 -15.48 -4.21 -11.15
C THR A 112 -14.88 -3.40 -12.30
N ALA A 113 -13.57 -3.16 -12.30
CA ALA A 113 -12.91 -2.45 -13.40
C ALA A 113 -13.02 -3.22 -14.73
N CYS A 114 -13.01 -4.56 -14.71
CA CYS A 114 -13.27 -5.41 -15.88
C CYS A 114 -14.71 -5.24 -16.40
N GLU A 115 -15.71 -5.28 -15.51
CA GLU A 115 -17.12 -5.09 -15.86
C GLU A 115 -17.39 -3.71 -16.48
N ARG A 116 -16.65 -2.69 -16.01
CA ARG A 116 -16.74 -1.31 -16.50
C ARG A 116 -15.94 -1.06 -17.78
N GLY A 117 -15.14 -2.02 -18.24
CA GLY A 117 -14.26 -1.85 -19.40
C GLY A 117 -13.11 -0.87 -19.17
N TRP A 118 -12.61 -0.76 -17.94
CA TRP A 118 -11.54 0.17 -17.57
C TRP A 118 -10.14 -0.42 -17.63
N LEU A 119 -10.02 -1.74 -17.79
CA LEU A 119 -8.75 -2.44 -17.86
C LEU A 119 -8.49 -2.92 -19.28
N GLU A 120 -7.27 -2.67 -19.74
CA GLU A 120 -6.74 -3.16 -21.01
C GLU A 120 -5.98 -4.47 -20.81
N PRO A 121 -6.04 -5.41 -21.76
CA PRO A 121 -5.27 -6.65 -21.70
C PRO A 121 -3.78 -6.37 -21.86
N VAL A 122 -2.95 -7.08 -21.09
CA VAL A 122 -1.48 -7.00 -21.16
C VAL A 122 -0.91 -8.38 -21.45
N HIS A 123 -0.04 -8.46 -22.46
CA HIS A 123 0.74 -9.67 -22.74
C HIS A 123 1.98 -9.70 -21.85
N LEU A 124 2.01 -10.63 -20.90
CA LEU A 124 3.20 -10.92 -20.12
C LEU A 124 4.15 -11.85 -20.89
N PRO A 125 5.48 -11.75 -20.65
CA PRO A 125 6.42 -12.77 -21.10
C PRO A 125 5.98 -14.18 -20.66
N GLU A 126 6.13 -15.18 -21.53
CA GLU A 126 5.66 -16.56 -21.25
C GLU A 126 6.28 -17.15 -19.98
N ASP A 127 7.55 -16.87 -19.74
CA ASP A 127 8.28 -17.29 -18.54
C ASP A 127 7.74 -16.64 -17.26
N ALA A 128 7.29 -15.39 -17.34
CA ALA A 128 6.65 -14.71 -16.21
C ALA A 128 5.26 -15.32 -15.91
N LEU A 129 4.48 -15.63 -16.94
CA LEU A 129 3.14 -16.20 -16.78
C LEU A 129 3.18 -17.66 -16.31
N ALA A 130 4.14 -18.46 -16.78
CA ALA A 130 4.28 -19.87 -16.41
C ALA A 130 4.46 -20.08 -14.89
N GLY A 131 4.97 -19.07 -14.19
CA GLY A 131 5.12 -19.08 -12.73
C GLY A 131 3.85 -18.74 -11.94
N ILE A 132 2.77 -18.33 -12.60
CA ILE A 132 1.52 -17.89 -11.98
C ILE A 132 0.44 -18.95 -12.25
N PRO A 133 -0.06 -19.65 -11.24
CA PRO A 133 -1.15 -20.61 -11.44
C PRO A 133 -2.44 -19.88 -11.84
N GLU A 134 -3.31 -20.50 -12.63
CA GLU A 134 -4.61 -19.91 -13.00
C GLU A 134 -5.50 -19.67 -11.78
N THR A 135 -5.48 -20.61 -10.83
CA THR A 135 -6.28 -20.57 -9.60
C THR A 135 -5.45 -20.93 -8.39
N CYS A 136 -5.86 -20.42 -7.23
CA CYS A 136 -5.32 -20.77 -5.93
C CYS A 136 -6.47 -20.88 -4.93
N ALA A 137 -6.59 -22.02 -4.25
CA ALA A 137 -7.67 -22.31 -3.30
C ALA A 137 -9.08 -21.98 -3.86
N GLY A 138 -9.34 -22.34 -5.12
CA GLY A 138 -10.63 -22.10 -5.78
C GLY A 138 -10.88 -20.67 -6.27
N THR A 139 -9.95 -19.74 -6.08
CA THR A 139 -10.06 -18.35 -6.54
C THR A 139 -9.14 -18.10 -7.74
N PRO A 140 -9.56 -17.34 -8.78
CA PRO A 140 -8.68 -16.96 -9.88
C PRO A 140 -7.51 -16.09 -9.39
N VAL A 141 -6.32 -16.35 -9.91
CA VAL A 141 -5.12 -15.56 -9.60
C VAL A 141 -4.82 -14.54 -10.69
N TYR A 142 -5.36 -14.72 -11.90
CA TYR A 142 -5.33 -13.73 -12.96
C TYR A 142 -6.59 -13.83 -13.83
N ASP A 143 -6.83 -12.78 -14.62
CA ASP A 143 -7.95 -12.73 -15.56
C ASP A 143 -7.68 -13.58 -16.81
N PRO A 144 -8.58 -14.49 -17.22
CA PRO A 144 -8.40 -15.24 -18.47
C PRO A 144 -8.37 -14.34 -19.72
N GLN A 145 -8.88 -13.10 -19.65
CA GLN A 145 -8.72 -12.09 -20.70
C GLN A 145 -7.46 -11.22 -20.54
N MET A 146 -6.55 -11.58 -19.63
CA MET A 146 -5.23 -10.96 -19.44
C MET A 146 -5.28 -9.48 -18.99
N ARG A 147 -6.36 -9.04 -18.33
CA ARG A 147 -6.51 -7.65 -17.87
C ARG A 147 -5.97 -7.38 -16.46
N TRP A 148 -5.79 -8.41 -15.63
CA TRP A 148 -5.17 -8.27 -14.30
C TRP A 148 -4.47 -9.56 -13.87
N PHE A 149 -3.47 -9.42 -13.00
CA PHE A 149 -2.63 -10.52 -12.54
C PHE A 149 -2.31 -10.40 -11.04
N GLY A 150 -2.38 -11.51 -10.33
CA GLY A 150 -1.92 -11.65 -8.97
C GLY A 150 -0.40 -11.75 -8.91
N VAL A 151 0.24 -10.75 -8.30
CA VAL A 151 1.71 -10.68 -8.20
C VAL A 151 2.24 -11.09 -6.83
N ALA A 152 1.36 -11.40 -5.88
CA ALA A 152 1.72 -11.89 -4.55
C ALA A 152 0.60 -12.76 -4.00
N LEU A 153 0.98 -13.92 -3.45
CA LEU A 153 0.11 -14.72 -2.60
C LEU A 153 0.41 -14.39 -1.13
N SER A 154 -0.62 -14.01 -0.38
CA SER A 154 -0.49 -13.69 1.05
C SER A 154 -1.31 -14.66 1.87
N GLY A 155 -0.67 -15.29 2.86
CA GLY A 155 -1.35 -16.09 3.87
C GLY A 155 -1.85 -15.22 5.02
N PHE A 156 -2.92 -15.68 5.68
CA PHE A 156 -3.43 -15.09 6.91
C PHE A 156 -3.22 -16.07 8.06
N GLY A 157 -2.95 -15.55 9.25
CA GLY A 157 -2.72 -16.40 10.40
C GLY A 157 -2.59 -15.60 11.69
N ILE A 158 -2.31 -16.33 12.76
CA ILE A 158 -2.22 -15.79 14.11
C ILE A 158 -0.82 -15.25 14.36
N LEU A 159 -0.74 -13.95 14.63
CA LEU A 159 0.47 -13.31 15.12
C LEU A 159 0.33 -13.08 16.62
N TYR A 160 1.29 -13.59 17.42
CA TYR A 160 1.26 -13.45 18.86
C TYR A 160 2.65 -13.12 19.45
N SER A 161 2.64 -12.46 20.61
CA SER A 161 3.85 -12.12 21.35
C SER A 161 4.28 -13.29 22.24
N ARG A 162 5.32 -14.03 21.83
CA ARG A 162 5.89 -15.14 22.62
C ARG A 162 6.31 -14.74 24.05
N PRO A 163 6.91 -13.55 24.30
CA PRO A 163 7.21 -13.12 25.66
C PRO A 163 5.96 -12.91 26.52
N LEU A 164 4.90 -12.33 25.94
CA LEU A 164 3.66 -12.03 26.66
C LEU A 164 2.92 -13.33 27.03
N VAL A 165 2.78 -14.24 26.07
CA VAL A 165 2.18 -15.58 26.28
C VAL A 165 2.89 -16.32 27.42
N ARG A 166 4.23 -16.30 27.44
CA ARG A 166 5.02 -16.90 28.53
C ARG A 166 4.82 -16.20 29.88
N ARG A 167 4.82 -14.87 29.91
CA ARG A 167 4.67 -14.10 31.16
C ARG A 167 3.30 -14.28 31.80
N LEU A 168 2.26 -14.43 30.98
CA LEU A 168 0.88 -14.61 31.43
C LEU A 168 0.51 -16.09 31.66
N GLY A 169 1.41 -17.03 31.36
CA GLY A 169 1.13 -18.47 31.48
C GLY A 169 0.07 -18.97 30.49
N LEU A 170 -0.09 -18.29 29.35
CA LEU A 170 -1.09 -18.65 28.34
C LEU A 170 -0.59 -19.81 27.46
N PRO A 171 -1.46 -20.73 27.03
CA PRO A 171 -1.10 -21.78 26.08
C PRO A 171 -0.94 -21.19 24.67
N PRO A 172 0.20 -21.33 23.97
CA PRO A 172 0.39 -20.74 22.64
C PRO A 172 -0.73 -21.14 21.65
N PRO A 173 -1.27 -20.19 20.87
CA PRO A 173 -2.36 -20.49 19.95
C PRO A 173 -1.81 -21.19 18.71
N GLN A 174 -2.44 -22.29 18.30
CA GLN A 174 -2.09 -23.06 17.11
C GLN A 174 -3.11 -22.87 16.00
N ASP A 175 -4.40 -22.81 16.37
CA ASP A 175 -5.52 -22.64 15.44
C ASP A 175 -6.48 -21.53 15.88
N TRP A 176 -7.42 -21.17 15.01
CA TRP A 176 -8.35 -20.06 15.22
C TRP A 176 -9.25 -20.25 16.43
N GLU A 177 -9.66 -21.49 16.72
CA GLU A 177 -10.47 -21.86 17.89
C GLU A 177 -9.74 -21.57 19.20
N ASP A 178 -8.40 -21.61 19.20
CA ASP A 178 -7.62 -21.30 20.40
C ASP A 178 -7.80 -19.85 20.85
N LEU A 179 -8.11 -18.95 19.93
CA LEU A 179 -8.38 -17.54 20.24
C LEU A 179 -9.69 -17.36 21.02
N ALA A 180 -10.59 -18.35 21.01
CA ALA A 180 -11.84 -18.31 21.76
C ALA A 180 -11.71 -18.83 23.21
N ARG A 181 -10.53 -19.32 23.60
CA ARG A 181 -10.30 -19.83 24.96
C ARG A 181 -10.46 -18.70 26.00
N PRO A 182 -11.10 -18.96 27.16
CA PRO A 182 -11.32 -17.93 28.20
C PRO A 182 -10.04 -17.25 28.68
N GLU A 183 -8.91 -17.95 28.68
CA GLU A 183 -7.59 -17.44 29.07
C GLU A 183 -7.12 -16.29 28.17
N TYR A 184 -7.61 -16.24 26.92
CA TYR A 184 -7.32 -15.19 25.96
C TYR A 184 -8.31 -14.01 26.02
N PHE A 185 -9.28 -14.03 26.93
CA PHE A 185 -10.22 -12.92 27.09
C PHE A 185 -9.45 -11.59 27.26
N SER A 186 -9.86 -10.55 26.52
CA SER A 186 -9.18 -9.24 26.43
C SER A 186 -7.79 -9.18 25.77
N TRP A 187 -7.23 -10.32 25.33
CA TRP A 187 -5.88 -10.39 24.73
C TRP A 187 -5.87 -10.68 23.22
N VAL A 188 -7.04 -10.81 22.60
CA VAL A 188 -7.19 -10.99 21.15
C VAL A 188 -7.60 -9.66 20.51
N GLY A 189 -6.91 -9.28 19.44
CA GLY A 189 -7.19 -8.08 18.68
C GLY A 189 -7.17 -8.36 17.17
N SER A 190 -8.06 -7.68 16.45
CA SER A 190 -8.11 -7.66 14.99
C SER A 190 -8.34 -6.23 14.51
N GLY A 191 -7.96 -5.92 13.26
CA GLY A 191 -8.26 -4.63 12.66
C GLY A 191 -9.76 -4.47 12.33
N ASP A 192 -10.20 -3.26 12.00
CA ASP A 192 -11.57 -3.04 11.50
C ASP A 192 -11.68 -3.53 10.04
N PRO A 193 -12.48 -4.58 9.73
CA PRO A 193 -12.60 -5.11 8.37
C PRO A 193 -13.19 -4.08 7.39
N ARG A 194 -13.93 -3.07 7.85
CA ARG A 194 -14.49 -2.03 6.97
C ARG A 194 -13.41 -1.10 6.41
N SER A 195 -12.30 -0.98 7.14
CA SER A 195 -11.16 -0.12 6.78
C SER A 195 -9.97 -0.89 6.21
N SER A 196 -9.88 -2.20 6.50
CA SER A 196 -8.77 -3.06 6.08
C SER A 196 -9.25 -4.23 5.22
N GLY A 197 -8.97 -4.17 3.92
CA GLY A 197 -9.29 -5.26 2.98
C GLY A 197 -8.61 -6.59 3.36
N SER A 198 -7.39 -6.56 3.90
CA SER A 198 -6.69 -7.75 4.39
C SER A 198 -7.43 -8.42 5.55
N VAL A 199 -7.96 -7.63 6.50
CA VAL A 199 -8.72 -8.17 7.64
C VAL A 199 -10.09 -8.68 7.17
N HIS A 200 -10.74 -7.96 6.25
CA HIS A 200 -11.97 -8.44 5.62
C HIS A 200 -11.75 -9.81 4.96
N MET A 201 -10.71 -9.96 4.14
CA MET A 201 -10.36 -11.25 3.52
C MET A 201 -10.04 -12.34 4.53
N CYS A 202 -9.35 -12.01 5.63
CA CYS A 202 -9.07 -12.98 6.69
C CYS A 202 -10.36 -13.55 7.31
N TYR A 203 -11.37 -12.70 7.54
CA TYR A 203 -12.67 -13.15 8.05
C TYR A 203 -13.47 -13.92 6.99
N GLU A 204 -13.44 -13.51 5.73
CA GLU A 204 -14.07 -14.29 4.65
C GLU A 204 -13.49 -15.70 4.59
N ILE A 205 -12.17 -15.85 4.65
CA ILE A 205 -11.53 -17.18 4.67
C ILE A 205 -11.95 -17.97 5.90
N LEU A 206 -11.98 -17.35 7.08
CA LEU A 206 -12.34 -18.04 8.32
C LEU A 206 -13.81 -18.51 8.32
N PHE A 207 -14.72 -17.70 7.79
CA PHE A 207 -16.17 -18.01 7.81
C PHE A 207 -16.64 -18.85 6.62
N GLN A 208 -15.87 -18.91 5.53
CA GLN A 208 -16.16 -19.74 4.37
C GLN A 208 -15.40 -21.08 4.37
N ALA A 209 -14.54 -21.32 5.36
CA ALA A 209 -13.81 -22.59 5.54
C ALA A 209 -14.72 -23.76 5.96
#